data_AF-A0A418CEU2-F1
#
_entry.id   AF-A0A418CEU2-F1
#
_cell.length_a   1.000
_cell.length_b   1.000
_cell.length_c   1.000
_cell.angle_alpha   90.00
_cell.angle_beta   90.00
_cell.angle_gamma   90.00
#
_symmetry.space_group_name_H-M   'P 1'
#
loop_
_entity.id
_entity.type
_entity.pdbx_description
1 polymer ?
#
loop_
_entity_poly.entity_id
_entity_poly.type
_entity_poly.pdbx_seq_one_letter_code
_entity_poly.pdbx_strand_id
1 'polypeptide(L)'
;VLAEYLATHNLSVVQPPSNTTKHHSRVSDTHAVRALVQRFIRDRCVTRTRTVAKDVLSYLVENHVVAVDDRKVKDYAACLRAVQVFLANQGYERGKRTSTTAYRISKAHEEARDAYVGIMVPTVTHVPRRPVVYLDESFIHHHYSRHSDSLYDPTDDVTTKPKHKGRRYCFIAGILDDGSDVSHLLGLDIFVGGKKNGKVVKDYHSMFNHNYFVQWFGKLLDEVDELGWSSAVFVMDNAKYHKGKPKSTPKETLRKSDLYQACVDNTLTDVAPTDLKSAIWKTLKKHLDEHVLPVVVTMAQARGHHVVYAAPGFSELQPIEMVWANVKGTVGRAYTSTTTFQDVLDRLERAFFELDSEVICNTIKSSTAKLLDFDRTLREAEGVEADGCDEDRNSETSTNDDTSSSSECSGSDN
;
A
#
# COMPACT_ATOMS: atom_id res chain seq x y z
N VAL A 1 -42.55 28.53 -54.01
CA VAL A 1 -41.54 29.60 -54.09
C VAL A 1 -41.74 30.53 -55.29
N LEU A 2 -41.45 30.17 -56.55
CA LEU A 2 -41.64 31.09 -57.69
C LEU A 2 -43.11 31.46 -57.94
N ALA A 3 -44.03 30.50 -57.84
CA ALA A 3 -45.47 30.73 -57.96
C ALA A 3 -46.06 31.59 -56.81
N GLU A 4 -45.43 31.56 -55.63
CA GLU A 4 -45.86 32.28 -54.43
C GLU A 4 -45.34 33.73 -54.43
N TYR A 5 -44.13 33.93 -54.95
CA TYR A 5 -43.51 35.24 -55.19
C TYR A 5 -44.22 36.04 -56.29
N LEU A 6 -44.65 35.37 -57.36
CA LEU A 6 -45.43 36.00 -58.44
C LEU A 6 -46.82 36.47 -57.98
N ALA A 7 -47.38 35.87 -56.93
CA ALA A 7 -48.69 36.22 -56.40
C ALA A 7 -48.66 37.31 -55.31
N THR A 8 -47.58 37.38 -54.50
CA THR A 8 -47.56 38.21 -53.28
C THR A 8 -46.42 39.24 -53.23
N HIS A 9 -45.46 39.17 -54.17
CA HIS A 9 -44.27 40.03 -54.24
C HIS A 9 -43.46 40.12 -52.93
N ASN A 10 -43.60 39.15 -52.03
CA ASN A 10 -42.89 39.14 -50.76
C ASN A 10 -42.21 37.80 -50.53
N LEU A 11 -40.94 37.84 -50.13
CA LEU A 11 -40.13 36.67 -49.79
C LEU A 11 -39.72 36.81 -48.32
N SER A 12 -40.21 35.95 -47.44
CA SER A 12 -39.66 35.81 -46.09
C SER A 12 -38.55 34.76 -46.10
N VAL A 13 -37.35 35.16 -45.70
CA VAL A 13 -36.22 34.25 -45.54
C VAL A 13 -36.46 33.40 -44.29
N VAL A 14 -36.51 32.08 -44.46
CA VAL A 14 -36.62 31.12 -43.35
C VAL A 14 -35.32 31.17 -42.55
N GLN A 15 -35.42 31.41 -41.24
CA GLN A 15 -34.28 31.34 -40.33
C GLN A 15 -33.61 29.95 -40.46
N PRO A 16 -32.26 29.87 -40.53
CA PRO A 16 -31.58 28.60 -40.66
C PRO A 16 -31.89 27.69 -39.46
N PRO A 17 -31.89 26.36 -39.65
CA PRO A 17 -32.22 25.41 -38.60
C PRO A 17 -31.26 25.54 -37.40
N SER A 18 -31.78 25.34 -36.19
CA SER A 18 -31.11 25.60 -34.88
C SER A 18 -29.75 24.90 -34.70
N ASN A 19 -29.45 23.89 -35.50
CA ASN A 19 -28.18 23.15 -35.49
C ASN A 19 -26.98 23.93 -36.07
N THR A 20 -27.19 25.12 -36.67
CA THR A 20 -26.10 25.97 -37.19
C THR A 20 -25.74 27.16 -36.30
N THR A 21 -26.35 27.32 -35.12
CA THR A 21 -26.03 28.38 -34.16
C THR A 21 -25.18 27.85 -32.99
N LYS A 22 -24.19 28.64 -32.52
CA LYS A 22 -23.39 28.31 -31.34
C LYS A 22 -24.26 28.44 -30.08
N HIS A 23 -24.77 27.34 -29.56
CA HIS A 23 -25.48 27.31 -28.28
C HIS A 23 -24.51 27.33 -27.11
N HIS A 24 -24.78 28.15 -26.10
CA HIS A 24 -24.03 28.09 -24.85
C HIS A 24 -24.26 26.73 -24.18
N SER A 25 -23.18 26.05 -23.78
CA SER A 25 -23.28 24.82 -23.01
C SER A 25 -24.03 25.08 -21.70
N ARG A 26 -24.93 24.16 -21.35
CA ARG A 26 -25.74 24.23 -20.12
C ARG A 26 -24.91 24.16 -18.84
N VAL A 27 -23.72 23.57 -18.92
CA VAL A 27 -22.67 23.69 -17.91
C VAL A 27 -21.56 24.54 -18.53
N SER A 28 -21.29 25.72 -17.96
CA SER A 28 -20.29 26.62 -18.50
C SER A 28 -18.88 26.06 -18.25
N ASP A 29 -18.05 26.02 -19.29
CA ASP A 29 -16.66 25.54 -19.19
C ASP A 29 -15.71 26.66 -18.77
N THR A 30 -16.05 27.34 -17.67
CA THR A 30 -15.19 28.39 -17.10
C THR A 30 -14.21 27.81 -16.10
N HIS A 31 -13.08 28.49 -15.88
CA HIS A 31 -12.11 28.11 -14.85
C HIS A 31 -12.75 27.97 -13.46
N ALA A 32 -13.67 28.87 -13.11
CA ALA A 32 -14.37 28.85 -11.83
C ALA A 32 -15.22 27.57 -11.65
N VAL A 33 -15.98 27.17 -12.67
CA VAL A 33 -16.80 25.95 -12.63
C VAL A 33 -15.94 24.69 -12.60
N ARG A 34 -14.83 24.66 -13.36
CA ARG A 34 -13.87 23.55 -13.32
C ARG A 34 -13.24 23.38 -11.94
N ALA A 35 -12.78 24.46 -11.32
CA ALA A 35 -12.20 24.44 -9.99
C ALA A 35 -13.22 24.01 -8.92
N LEU A 36 -14.46 24.49 -9.02
CA LEU A 36 -15.55 24.14 -8.12
C LEU A 36 -15.86 22.64 -8.15
N VAL A 37 -16.04 22.08 -9.34
CA VAL A 37 -16.31 20.64 -9.53
C VAL A 37 -15.12 19.78 -9.09
N GLN A 38 -13.90 20.22 -9.42
CA GLN A 38 -12.68 19.51 -9.03
C GLN A 38 -12.52 19.43 -7.52
N ARG A 39 -12.74 20.55 -6.81
CA ARG A 39 -12.66 20.59 -5.34
C ARG A 39 -13.70 19.68 -4.70
N PHE A 40 -14.95 19.75 -5.14
CA PHE A 40 -16.03 18.90 -4.65
C PHE A 40 -15.73 17.40 -4.81
N ILE A 41 -15.25 16.99 -5.99
CA ILE A 41 -14.89 15.58 -6.25
C ILE A 41 -13.70 15.18 -5.37
N ARG A 42 -12.67 16.05 -5.22
CA ARG A 42 -11.50 15.78 -4.35
C ARG A 42 -11.90 15.60 -2.89
N ASP A 43 -12.73 16.48 -2.34
CA ASP A 43 -13.15 16.44 -0.93
C ASP A 43 -13.95 15.16 -0.62
N ARG A 44 -14.81 14.73 -1.55
CA ARG A 44 -15.57 13.48 -1.42
C ARG A 44 -14.70 12.24 -1.63
N CYS A 45 -13.68 12.32 -2.48
CA CYS A 45 -12.66 11.27 -2.61
C CYS A 45 -11.88 11.08 -1.30
N VAL A 46 -11.53 12.17 -0.58
CA VAL A 46 -10.83 12.10 0.72
C VAL A 46 -11.63 11.30 1.75
N THR A 47 -12.94 11.48 1.80
CA THR A 47 -13.83 10.78 2.74
C THR A 47 -14.31 9.41 2.25
N ARG A 48 -13.80 8.94 1.10
CA ARG A 48 -14.27 7.73 0.39
C ARG A 48 -15.78 7.73 0.12
N THR A 49 -16.37 8.91 0.02
CA THR A 49 -17.79 9.05 -0.25
C THR A 49 -18.05 8.77 -1.73
N ARG A 50 -18.95 7.83 -2.02
CA ARG A 50 -19.37 7.55 -3.40
C ARG A 50 -19.87 8.84 -4.05
N THR A 51 -19.31 9.17 -5.20
CA THR A 51 -19.62 10.39 -5.97
C THR A 51 -19.94 10.01 -7.41
N VAL A 52 -21.12 10.40 -7.88
CA VAL A 52 -21.60 10.18 -9.25
C VAL A 52 -22.07 11.48 -9.89
N ALA A 53 -22.30 11.48 -11.20
CA ALA A 53 -22.74 12.67 -11.93
C ALA A 53 -24.03 13.32 -11.37
N LYS A 54 -24.89 12.54 -10.71
CA LYS A 54 -26.07 13.09 -10.01
C LYS A 54 -25.67 13.96 -8.81
N ASP A 55 -24.66 13.56 -8.05
CA ASP A 55 -24.17 14.33 -6.90
C ASP A 55 -23.51 15.63 -7.37
N VAL A 56 -22.78 15.58 -8.50
CA VAL A 56 -22.20 16.77 -9.14
C VAL A 56 -23.30 17.70 -9.66
N LEU A 57 -24.36 17.16 -10.28
CA LEU A 57 -25.50 17.96 -10.71
C LEU A 57 -26.18 18.67 -9.54
N SER A 58 -26.47 17.96 -8.45
CA SER A 58 -27.03 18.57 -7.24
C SER A 58 -26.13 19.69 -6.72
N TYR A 59 -24.82 19.46 -6.66
CA TYR A 59 -23.87 20.47 -6.20
C TYR A 59 -23.79 21.69 -7.13
N LEU A 60 -23.90 21.51 -8.45
CA LEU A 60 -23.94 22.62 -9.40
C LEU A 60 -25.24 23.43 -9.34
N VAL A 61 -26.35 22.78 -8.97
CA VAL A 61 -27.63 23.47 -8.71
C VAL A 61 -27.56 24.29 -7.43
N GLU A 62 -27.00 23.72 -6.35
CA GLU A 62 -26.78 24.40 -5.07
C GLU A 62 -25.88 25.64 -5.21
N ASN A 63 -24.89 25.58 -6.10
CA ASN A 63 -23.98 26.70 -6.38
C ASN A 63 -24.47 27.62 -7.51
N HIS A 64 -25.73 27.51 -7.93
CA HIS A 64 -26.36 28.33 -8.97
C HIS A 64 -25.63 28.33 -10.33
N VAL A 65 -24.86 27.29 -10.63
CA VAL A 65 -24.17 27.10 -11.91
C VAL A 65 -25.11 26.51 -12.96
N VAL A 66 -26.03 25.65 -12.52
CA VAL A 66 -27.03 25.00 -13.38
C VAL A 66 -28.41 25.18 -12.76
N ALA A 67 -29.43 25.43 -13.59
CA ALA A 67 -30.83 25.43 -13.16
C ALA A 67 -31.56 24.21 -13.74
N VAL A 68 -32.35 23.54 -12.91
CA VAL A 68 -33.28 22.48 -13.29
C VAL A 68 -34.70 23.00 -13.08
N ASP A 69 -35.53 22.93 -14.12
CA ASP A 69 -36.94 23.31 -14.06
C ASP A 69 -37.79 22.09 -13.66
N ASP A 70 -38.22 22.04 -12.39
CA ASP A 70 -39.01 20.94 -11.83
C ASP A 70 -40.39 20.76 -12.48
N ARG A 71 -40.87 21.75 -13.24
CA ARG A 71 -42.14 21.66 -13.98
C ARG A 71 -41.99 20.86 -15.28
N LYS A 72 -40.76 20.62 -15.73
CA LYS A 72 -40.44 19.90 -16.96
C LYS A 72 -39.79 18.56 -16.64
N VAL A 73 -40.57 17.49 -16.74
CA VAL A 73 -40.15 16.10 -16.44
C VAL A 73 -38.85 15.68 -17.17
N LYS A 74 -38.58 16.23 -18.35
CA LYS A 74 -37.39 15.91 -19.16
C LYS A 74 -36.16 16.78 -18.87
N ASP A 75 -36.31 17.84 -18.09
CA ASP A 75 -35.28 18.85 -17.91
C ASP A 75 -34.13 18.36 -17.02
N TYR A 76 -34.46 17.65 -15.94
CA TYR A 76 -33.47 16.97 -15.10
C TYR A 76 -32.59 16.02 -15.90
N ALA A 77 -33.18 15.21 -16.79
CA ALA A 77 -32.44 14.27 -17.63
C ALA A 77 -31.55 14.99 -18.66
N ALA A 78 -31.96 16.15 -19.16
CA ALA A 78 -31.13 16.99 -20.02
C ALA A 78 -29.95 17.62 -19.24
N CYS A 79 -30.19 18.13 -18.03
CA CYS A 79 -29.15 18.61 -17.12
C CYS A 79 -28.12 17.55 -16.80
N LEU A 80 -28.58 16.35 -16.42
CA LEU A 80 -27.70 15.25 -16.05
C LEU A 80 -26.79 14.85 -17.22
N ARG A 81 -27.34 14.79 -18.45
CA ARG A 81 -26.55 14.55 -19.66
C ARG A 81 -25.51 15.63 -19.89
N ALA A 82 -25.85 16.91 -19.70
CA ALA A 82 -24.90 18.01 -19.82
C ALA A 82 -23.76 17.91 -18.79
N VAL A 83 -24.05 17.54 -17.54
CA VAL A 83 -23.03 17.30 -16.51
C VAL A 83 -22.16 16.10 -16.85
N GLN A 84 -22.74 15.01 -17.36
CA GLN A 84 -21.97 13.84 -17.80
C GLN A 84 -21.00 14.17 -18.93
N VAL A 85 -21.45 14.94 -19.93
CA VAL A 85 -20.60 15.41 -21.04
C VAL A 85 -19.51 16.35 -20.52
N PHE A 86 -19.84 17.29 -19.63
CA PHE A 86 -18.85 18.16 -19.00
C PHE A 86 -17.77 17.34 -18.27
N LEU A 87 -18.16 16.38 -17.43
CA LEU A 87 -17.21 15.54 -16.71
C LEU A 87 -16.32 14.71 -17.65
N ALA A 88 -16.89 14.15 -18.72
CA ALA A 88 -16.12 13.43 -19.73
C ALA A 88 -15.10 14.34 -20.44
N ASN A 89 -15.51 15.55 -20.82
CA ASN A 89 -14.63 16.52 -21.48
C ASN A 89 -13.49 17.00 -20.56
N GLN A 90 -13.69 17.01 -19.24
CA GLN A 90 -12.66 17.33 -18.25
C GLN A 90 -11.79 16.11 -17.86
N GLY A 91 -12.00 14.95 -18.49
CA GLY A 91 -11.20 13.74 -18.26
C GLY A 91 -11.54 12.97 -16.97
N TYR A 92 -12.72 13.17 -16.39
CA TYR A 92 -13.17 12.37 -15.25
C TYR A 92 -13.64 10.98 -15.71
N GLU A 93 -13.07 9.93 -15.13
CA GLU A 93 -13.40 8.55 -15.45
C GLU A 93 -14.23 7.86 -14.36
N ARG A 94 -15.05 6.89 -14.77
CA ARG A 94 -15.81 6.02 -13.87
C ARG A 94 -15.18 4.63 -13.86
N GLY A 95 -14.60 4.22 -12.74
CA GLY A 95 -14.04 2.88 -12.61
C GLY A 95 -13.02 2.77 -11.48
N LYS A 96 -12.35 1.62 -11.44
CA LYS A 96 -11.17 1.42 -10.60
C LYS A 96 -9.99 2.13 -11.27
N ARG A 97 -9.30 3.03 -10.56
CA ARG A 97 -8.07 3.65 -11.06
C ARG A 97 -7.05 2.55 -11.39
N THR A 98 -6.54 2.55 -12.62
CA THR A 98 -5.55 1.60 -13.14
C THR A 98 -4.10 2.02 -12.87
N SER A 99 -3.88 3.23 -12.35
CA SER A 99 -2.56 3.73 -11.96
C SER A 99 -2.32 3.59 -10.46
N THR A 100 -1.03 3.47 -10.13
CA THR A 100 -0.45 3.41 -8.78
C THR A 100 -1.29 4.23 -7.82
N THR A 101 -1.99 3.54 -6.93
CA THR A 101 -2.64 4.20 -5.81
C THR A 101 -1.49 4.78 -5.00
N ALA A 102 -1.14 6.04 -5.23
CA ALA A 102 -0.33 6.80 -4.31
C ALA A 102 -1.15 6.82 -3.02
N TYR A 103 -0.90 5.83 -2.15
CA TYR A 103 -1.37 5.86 -0.79
C TYR A 103 -0.91 7.23 -0.28
N ARG A 104 -1.84 8.08 0.16
CA ARG A 104 -1.44 9.15 1.08
C ARG A 104 -0.93 8.40 2.30
N ILE A 105 0.38 8.21 2.34
CA ILE A 105 1.09 7.60 3.45
C ILE A 105 0.80 8.54 4.63
N SER A 106 0.31 7.99 5.74
CA SER A 106 0.14 8.81 6.93
C SER A 106 1.53 9.20 7.43
N LYS A 107 1.67 10.33 8.14
CA LYS A 107 2.96 10.71 8.72
C LYS A 107 3.62 9.56 9.52
N ALA A 108 2.81 8.80 10.26
CA ALA A 108 3.29 7.62 11.00
C ALA A 108 3.80 6.48 10.08
N HIS A 109 3.19 6.30 8.90
CA HIS A 109 3.70 5.33 7.92
C HIS A 109 4.94 5.87 7.19
N GLU A 110 5.07 7.19 6.99
CA GLU A 110 6.29 7.83 6.45
C GLU A 110 7.45 7.65 7.43
N GLU A 111 7.25 7.97 8.72
CA GLU A 111 8.24 7.75 9.77
C GLU A 111 8.65 6.27 9.88
N ALA A 112 7.70 5.34 9.79
CA ALA A 112 7.98 3.90 9.80
C ALA A 112 8.74 3.45 8.55
N ARG A 113 8.43 4.02 7.38
CA ARG A 113 9.15 3.79 6.13
C ARG A 113 10.59 4.28 6.24
N ASP A 114 10.80 5.50 6.70
CA ASP A 114 12.13 6.12 6.78
C ASP A 114 13.01 5.38 7.79
N ALA A 115 12.44 4.97 8.93
CA ALA A 115 13.12 4.10 9.88
C ALA A 115 13.50 2.74 9.26
N TYR A 116 12.59 2.12 8.49
CA TYR A 116 12.88 0.87 7.80
C TYR A 116 14.01 1.02 6.78
N VAL A 117 13.93 2.03 5.91
CA VAL A 117 14.95 2.32 4.88
C VAL A 117 16.29 2.61 5.53
N GLY A 118 16.32 3.48 6.55
CA GLY A 118 17.53 3.86 7.27
C GLY A 118 18.24 2.70 7.97
N ILE A 119 17.50 1.65 8.37
CA ILE A 119 18.09 0.42 8.93
C ILE A 119 18.49 -0.55 7.82
N MET A 120 17.61 -0.78 6.85
CA MET A 120 17.77 -1.85 5.89
C MET A 120 18.81 -1.53 4.81
N VAL A 121 18.92 -0.28 4.34
CA VAL A 121 19.91 0.10 3.32
C VAL A 121 21.34 -0.17 3.80
N PRO A 122 21.79 0.28 4.99
CA PRO A 122 23.10 -0.09 5.51
C PRO A 122 23.24 -1.60 5.73
N THR A 123 22.18 -2.27 6.22
CA THR A 123 22.19 -3.71 6.50
C THR A 123 22.52 -4.53 5.25
N VAL A 124 21.96 -4.15 4.09
CA VAL A 124 22.14 -4.86 2.82
C VAL A 124 23.34 -4.36 2.00
N THR A 125 23.88 -3.18 2.27
CA THR A 125 24.99 -2.60 1.48
C THR A 125 26.36 -2.69 2.17
N HIS A 126 26.42 -2.75 3.50
CA HIS A 126 27.70 -2.86 4.21
C HIS A 126 28.42 -4.19 3.93
N VAL A 127 29.75 -4.14 4.00
CA VAL A 127 30.62 -5.31 3.83
C VAL A 127 31.44 -5.49 5.12
N PRO A 128 31.45 -6.70 5.74
CA PRO A 128 30.68 -7.88 5.35
C PRO A 128 29.17 -7.67 5.58
N ARG A 129 28.35 -8.24 4.68
CA ARG A 129 26.90 -8.14 4.75
C ARG A 129 26.40 -8.86 6.00
N ARG A 130 25.46 -8.25 6.72
CA ARG A 130 24.80 -8.93 7.84
C ARG A 130 23.74 -9.88 7.28
N PRO A 131 23.64 -11.11 7.80
CA PRO A 131 22.59 -12.03 7.39
C PRO A 131 21.22 -11.47 7.70
N VAL A 132 20.30 -11.54 6.75
CA VAL A 132 18.92 -11.05 6.87
C VAL A 132 17.96 -12.23 6.70
N VAL A 133 17.06 -12.40 7.67
CA VAL A 133 15.99 -13.38 7.64
C VAL A 133 14.67 -12.65 7.43
N TYR A 134 14.08 -12.77 6.25
CA TYR A 134 12.73 -12.26 5.99
C TYR A 134 11.72 -13.35 6.32
N LEU A 135 10.75 -13.06 7.20
CA LEU A 135 9.74 -14.04 7.60
C LEU A 135 8.33 -13.48 7.44
N ASP A 136 7.40 -14.39 7.20
CA ASP A 136 5.99 -14.08 6.98
C ASP A 136 5.11 -15.33 7.08
N GLU A 137 3.80 -15.12 7.15
CA GLU A 137 2.78 -16.16 7.10
C GLU A 137 1.96 -16.09 5.81
N SER A 138 1.63 -17.25 5.25
CA SER A 138 0.65 -17.31 4.16
C SER A 138 -0.27 -18.52 4.25
N PHE A 139 -1.15 -18.65 3.26
CA PHE A 139 -2.05 -19.78 3.15
C PHE A 139 -2.38 -20.11 1.70
N ILE A 140 -2.78 -21.36 1.48
CA ILE A 140 -3.34 -21.87 0.23
C ILE A 140 -4.68 -22.57 0.47
N HIS A 141 -5.70 -22.19 -0.30
CA HIS A 141 -7.01 -22.81 -0.23
C HIS A 141 -7.02 -24.18 -0.92
N HIS A 142 -7.88 -25.08 -0.46
CA HIS A 142 -8.13 -26.37 -1.12
C HIS A 142 -8.41 -26.20 -2.63
N HIS A 143 -9.21 -25.20 -3.00
CA HIS A 143 -9.60 -24.95 -4.39
C HIS A 143 -8.78 -23.84 -5.07
N TYR A 144 -7.55 -23.62 -4.61
CA TYR A 144 -6.67 -22.63 -5.23
C TYR A 144 -6.25 -23.10 -6.62
N SER A 145 -6.73 -22.41 -7.65
CA SER A 145 -6.28 -22.52 -9.04
C SER A 145 -5.49 -21.26 -9.40
N ARG A 146 -4.39 -21.43 -10.13
CA ARG A 146 -3.57 -20.30 -10.58
C ARG A 146 -4.26 -19.63 -11.77
N HIS A 147 -4.77 -18.41 -11.57
CA HIS A 147 -5.33 -17.48 -12.57
C HIS A 147 -6.40 -18.05 -13.54
N SER A 148 -7.11 -17.15 -14.21
CA SER A 148 -8.03 -17.49 -15.32
C SER A 148 -7.28 -17.41 -16.65
N ASP A 149 -6.16 -18.13 -16.76
CA ASP A 149 -5.33 -18.19 -17.96
C ASP A 149 -5.79 -19.28 -18.95
N SER A 150 -6.85 -20.01 -18.59
CA SER A 150 -7.50 -20.99 -19.47
C SER A 150 -8.29 -20.30 -20.58
N LEU A 151 -8.11 -20.79 -21.81
CA LEU A 151 -8.97 -20.44 -22.93
C LEU A 151 -10.39 -20.98 -22.69
N TYR A 152 -11.40 -20.26 -23.17
CA TYR A 152 -12.80 -20.71 -23.18
C TYR A 152 -13.40 -20.50 -24.57
N ASP A 153 -14.31 -21.39 -24.99
CA ASP A 153 -15.11 -21.18 -26.19
C ASP A 153 -16.29 -20.25 -25.83
N PRO A 154 -16.50 -19.12 -26.53
CA PRO A 154 -17.63 -18.22 -26.29
C PRO A 154 -19.02 -18.87 -26.47
N THR A 155 -19.10 -20.05 -27.10
CA THR A 155 -20.34 -20.80 -27.33
C THR A 155 -20.64 -21.85 -26.26
N ASP A 156 -19.76 -22.03 -25.26
CA ASP A 156 -19.98 -22.97 -24.15
C ASP A 156 -21.05 -22.45 -23.17
N ASP A 157 -22.19 -23.15 -23.09
CA ASP A 157 -23.28 -22.85 -22.15
C ASP A 157 -23.03 -23.38 -20.72
N VAL A 158 -21.98 -24.18 -20.51
CA VAL A 158 -21.72 -24.89 -19.24
C VAL A 158 -20.43 -24.42 -18.59
N THR A 159 -20.56 -23.52 -17.61
CA THR A 159 -19.44 -23.12 -16.75
C THR A 159 -19.58 -23.69 -15.34
N THR A 160 -18.59 -24.47 -14.90
CA THR A 160 -18.49 -24.91 -13.51
C THR A 160 -18.15 -23.71 -12.62
N LYS A 161 -19.01 -23.41 -11.64
CA LYS A 161 -18.75 -22.31 -10.70
C LYS A 161 -17.48 -22.59 -9.88
N PRO A 162 -16.49 -21.68 -9.91
CA PRO A 162 -15.29 -21.84 -9.11
C PRO A 162 -15.61 -21.85 -7.60
N LYS A 163 -14.92 -22.70 -6.85
CA LYS A 163 -15.04 -22.76 -5.38
C LYS A 163 -13.94 -21.89 -4.76
N HIS A 164 -14.31 -20.90 -3.96
CA HIS A 164 -13.35 -19.93 -3.39
C HIS A 164 -13.30 -19.91 -1.86
N LYS A 165 -13.96 -20.86 -1.18
CA LYS A 165 -14.04 -20.90 0.29
C LYS A 165 -13.89 -22.33 0.79
N GLY A 166 -13.32 -22.50 1.98
CA GLY A 166 -13.21 -23.81 2.63
C GLY A 166 -11.97 -23.93 3.52
N ARG A 167 -11.52 -25.17 3.70
CA ARG A 167 -10.28 -25.50 4.38
C ARG A 167 -9.08 -24.93 3.62
N ARG A 168 -8.01 -24.63 4.33
CA ARG A 168 -6.74 -24.13 3.81
C ARG A 168 -5.58 -24.76 4.55
N TYR A 169 -4.44 -24.85 3.90
CA TYR A 169 -3.17 -25.00 4.60
C TYR A 169 -2.62 -23.61 4.84
N CYS A 170 -2.19 -23.39 6.07
CA CYS A 170 -1.54 -22.19 6.54
C CYS A 170 -0.09 -22.56 6.81
N PHE A 171 0.82 -21.66 6.51
CA PHE A 171 2.23 -21.92 6.65
C PHE A 171 2.98 -20.65 7.00
N ILE A 172 4.13 -20.83 7.64
CA ILE A 172 5.06 -19.79 8.07
C ILE A 172 6.47 -20.29 7.78
N ALA A 173 7.35 -19.40 7.35
CA ALA A 173 8.78 -19.68 7.21
C ALA A 173 9.59 -18.37 7.27
N GLY A 174 10.91 -18.50 7.37
CA GLY A 174 11.87 -17.46 7.06
C GLY A 174 12.66 -17.80 5.80
N ILE A 175 13.16 -16.78 5.10
CA ILE A 175 14.18 -16.91 4.06
C ILE A 175 15.43 -16.13 4.47
N LEU A 176 16.58 -16.79 4.48
CA LEU A 176 17.86 -16.23 4.89
C LEU A 176 18.71 -15.87 3.66
N ASP A 177 19.26 -14.67 3.69
CA ASP A 177 20.34 -14.21 2.80
C ASP A 177 21.51 -13.68 3.63
N ASP A 178 22.69 -14.26 3.45
CA ASP A 178 23.94 -13.88 4.10
C ASP A 178 24.89 -13.11 3.18
N GLY A 179 24.46 -12.83 1.94
CA GLY A 179 25.30 -12.23 0.90
C GLY A 179 26.12 -13.21 0.07
N SER A 180 25.99 -14.52 0.32
CA SER A 180 26.49 -15.56 -0.57
C SER A 180 25.53 -15.81 -1.74
N ASP A 181 25.89 -16.71 -2.65
CA ASP A 181 24.98 -17.20 -3.71
C ASP A 181 24.04 -18.32 -3.21
N VAL A 182 24.03 -18.58 -1.90
CA VAL A 182 23.15 -19.56 -1.27
C VAL A 182 22.18 -18.85 -0.32
N SER A 183 20.90 -19.18 -0.42
CA SER A 183 19.85 -18.74 0.49
C SER A 183 19.09 -19.94 1.02
N HIS A 184 18.60 -19.82 2.24
CA HIS A 184 17.98 -20.93 2.96
C HIS A 184 16.52 -20.63 3.28
N LEU A 185 15.65 -21.62 3.11
CA LEU A 185 14.32 -21.62 3.72
C LEU A 185 14.46 -22.18 5.14
N LEU A 186 14.00 -21.43 6.14
CA LEU A 186 14.13 -21.74 7.55
C LEU A 186 12.76 -21.83 8.23
N GLY A 187 12.66 -22.64 9.28
CA GLY A 187 11.50 -22.67 10.17
C GLY A 187 10.17 -22.97 9.47
N LEU A 188 10.15 -23.76 8.39
CA LEU A 188 8.92 -24.09 7.70
C LEU A 188 7.98 -24.89 8.63
N ASP A 189 6.78 -24.36 8.89
CA ASP A 189 5.69 -25.07 9.56
C ASP A 189 4.41 -24.96 8.73
N ILE A 190 3.70 -26.08 8.56
CA ILE A 190 2.49 -26.19 7.74
C ILE A 190 1.38 -26.85 8.57
N PHE A 191 0.21 -26.21 8.62
CA PHE A 191 -0.92 -26.73 9.37
C PHE A 191 -2.27 -26.40 8.74
N VAL A 192 -3.32 -27.09 9.20
CA VAL A 192 -4.68 -26.93 8.67
C VAL A 192 -5.39 -25.75 9.34
N GLY A 193 -5.86 -24.81 8.53
CA GLY A 193 -6.72 -23.70 8.95
C GLY A 193 -8.10 -23.71 8.30
N GLY A 194 -9.03 -22.95 8.89
CA GLY A 194 -10.36 -22.68 8.33
C GLY A 194 -11.46 -23.62 8.83
N LYS A 195 -12.55 -23.73 8.05
CA LYS A 195 -13.76 -24.48 8.43
C LYS A 195 -13.88 -25.77 7.60
N LYS A 196 -14.27 -26.88 8.25
CA LYS A 196 -14.69 -28.14 7.62
C LYS A 196 -16.16 -28.36 7.97
N ASN A 197 -17.01 -28.45 6.97
CA ASN A 197 -18.46 -28.66 7.13
C ASN A 197 -19.13 -27.63 8.07
N GLY A 198 -18.76 -26.36 7.95
CA GLY A 198 -19.28 -25.27 8.81
C GLY A 198 -18.72 -25.24 10.24
N LYS A 199 -18.08 -26.33 10.71
CA LYS A 199 -17.36 -26.38 11.98
C LYS A 199 -15.94 -25.84 11.81
N VAL A 200 -15.54 -24.93 12.69
CA VAL A 200 -14.18 -24.38 12.73
C VAL A 200 -13.23 -25.53 13.12
N VAL A 201 -12.29 -25.87 12.24
CA VAL A 201 -11.28 -26.91 12.53
C VAL A 201 -10.18 -26.31 13.42
N LYS A 202 -9.87 -25.04 13.19
CA LYS A 202 -9.17 -24.05 14.03
C LYS A 202 -9.11 -22.79 13.15
N ASP A 203 -9.45 -21.63 13.71
CA ASP A 203 -9.46 -20.38 12.94
C ASP A 203 -8.02 -19.97 12.61
N TYR A 204 -7.78 -19.47 11.40
CA TYR A 204 -6.47 -18.94 10.97
C TYR A 204 -5.96 -17.88 11.93
N HIS A 205 -6.85 -16.97 12.33
CA HIS A 205 -6.54 -15.94 13.33
C HIS A 205 -6.42 -16.51 14.76
N SER A 206 -6.94 -17.71 15.02
CA SER A 206 -6.72 -18.39 16.32
C SER A 206 -5.39 -19.13 16.38
N MET A 207 -4.83 -19.53 15.24
CA MET A 207 -3.58 -20.30 15.18
C MET A 207 -2.35 -19.41 15.18
N PHE A 208 -2.31 -18.38 14.35
CA PHE A 208 -1.28 -17.34 14.42
C PHE A 208 -1.59 -16.39 15.60
N ASN A 209 -1.30 -16.90 16.79
CA ASN A 209 -1.38 -16.14 18.03
C ASN A 209 0.01 -15.92 18.61
N HIS A 210 0.11 -15.00 19.55
CA HIS A 210 1.39 -14.59 20.13
C HIS A 210 2.17 -15.75 20.75
N ASN A 211 1.50 -16.71 21.42
CA ASN A 211 2.19 -17.83 22.05
C ASN A 211 2.79 -18.79 21.02
N TYR A 212 2.04 -19.10 19.95
CA TYR A 212 2.55 -19.89 18.84
C TYR A 212 3.76 -19.19 18.20
N PHE A 213 3.63 -17.90 17.87
CA PHE A 213 4.69 -17.15 17.20
C PHE A 213 5.97 -17.08 18.03
N VAL A 214 5.87 -16.83 19.34
CA VAL A 214 7.06 -16.83 20.25
C VAL A 214 7.76 -18.19 20.26
N GLN A 215 7.01 -19.29 20.30
CA GLN A 215 7.61 -20.65 20.28
C GLN A 215 8.26 -20.95 18.93
N TRP A 216 7.58 -20.60 17.83
CA TRP A 216 8.11 -20.78 16.48
C TRP A 216 9.36 -19.91 16.24
N PHE A 217 9.32 -18.65 16.64
CA PHE A 217 10.44 -17.73 16.52
C PHE A 217 11.66 -18.19 17.32
N GLY A 218 11.45 -18.79 18.50
CA GLY A 218 12.53 -19.43 19.27
C GLY A 218 13.25 -20.52 18.48
N LYS A 219 12.50 -21.40 17.80
CA LYS A 219 13.09 -22.45 16.94
C LYS A 219 13.81 -21.87 15.73
N LEU A 220 13.26 -20.81 15.13
CA LEU A 220 13.91 -20.10 14.03
C LEU A 220 15.25 -19.49 14.48
N LEU A 221 15.31 -18.91 15.69
CA LEU A 221 16.57 -18.43 16.25
C LEU A 221 17.58 -19.58 16.43
N ASP A 222 17.14 -20.73 16.95
CA ASP A 222 18.00 -21.91 17.12
C ASP A 222 18.59 -22.37 15.78
N GLU A 223 17.79 -22.42 14.71
CA GLU A 223 18.23 -22.78 13.36
C GLU A 223 19.23 -21.78 12.77
N VAL A 224 19.01 -20.48 12.98
CA VAL A 224 19.95 -19.42 12.54
C VAL A 224 21.28 -19.49 13.29
N ASP A 225 21.24 -19.77 14.60
CA ASP A 225 22.43 -19.97 15.43
C ASP A 225 23.22 -21.22 14.99
N GLU A 226 22.52 -22.32 14.67
CA GLU A 226 23.13 -23.56 14.15
C GLU A 226 23.83 -23.38 12.80
N LEU A 227 23.34 -22.45 11.97
CA LEU A 227 24.01 -22.02 10.74
C LEU A 227 25.24 -21.13 10.97
N GLY A 228 25.53 -20.76 12.23
CA GLY A 228 26.72 -20.00 12.63
C GLY A 228 26.55 -18.49 12.65
N TRP A 229 25.32 -17.98 12.54
CA TRP A 229 25.06 -16.54 12.55
C TRP A 229 24.73 -16.05 13.95
N SER A 230 25.47 -15.05 14.45
CA SER A 230 25.25 -14.46 15.79
C SER A 230 24.82 -12.98 15.75
N SER A 231 24.60 -12.43 14.55
CA SER A 231 24.22 -11.02 14.36
C SER A 231 23.24 -10.81 13.20
N ALA A 232 22.37 -11.79 12.96
CA ALA A 232 21.30 -11.69 11.96
C ALA A 232 20.25 -10.61 12.23
N VAL A 233 19.62 -10.13 11.16
CA VAL A 233 18.50 -9.19 11.16
C VAL A 233 17.23 -9.91 10.72
N PHE A 234 16.23 -9.99 11.58
CA PHE A 234 14.93 -10.60 11.31
C PHE A 234 13.93 -9.53 10.87
N VAL A 235 13.44 -9.65 9.64
CA VAL A 235 12.47 -8.72 9.06
C VAL A 235 11.09 -9.37 9.03
N MET A 236 10.10 -8.72 9.66
CA MET A 236 8.73 -9.24 9.77
C MET A 236 7.69 -8.13 9.62
N ASP A 237 6.44 -8.50 9.33
CA ASP A 237 5.34 -7.53 9.20
C ASP A 237 4.91 -6.93 10.57
N ASN A 238 3.93 -6.02 10.55
CA ASN A 238 3.44 -5.34 11.75
C ASN A 238 2.28 -6.05 12.46
N ALA A 239 2.08 -7.35 12.27
CA ALA A 239 0.99 -8.07 12.90
C ALA A 239 1.00 -7.93 14.43
N LYS A 240 -0.19 -7.76 15.01
CA LYS A 240 -0.33 -7.51 16.46
C LYS A 240 0.30 -8.61 17.32
N TYR A 241 0.30 -9.85 16.84
CA TYR A 241 0.88 -10.98 17.59
C TYR A 241 2.41 -11.04 17.52
N HIS A 242 3.06 -10.39 16.53
CA HIS A 242 4.52 -10.19 16.53
C HIS A 242 4.95 -9.22 17.63
N LYS A 243 4.12 -8.20 17.87
CA LYS A 243 4.40 -7.12 18.84
C LYS A 243 3.91 -7.41 20.26
N GLY A 244 3.65 -8.67 20.59
CA GLY A 244 3.19 -9.02 21.93
C GLY A 244 4.27 -8.77 22.98
N LYS A 245 3.90 -8.00 24.01
CA LYS A 245 4.74 -7.68 25.17
C LYS A 245 4.67 -8.80 26.22
N PRO A 246 5.61 -8.86 27.18
CA PRO A 246 5.58 -9.83 28.27
C PRO A 246 4.22 -9.93 28.96
N LYS A 247 3.87 -11.13 29.46
CA LYS A 247 2.58 -11.34 30.14
C LYS A 247 2.40 -10.46 31.39
N SER A 248 3.50 -10.04 32.01
CA SER A 248 3.55 -9.12 33.15
C SER A 248 3.23 -7.67 32.78
N THR A 249 3.23 -7.32 31.48
CA THR A 249 2.96 -5.94 31.05
C THR A 249 1.52 -5.53 31.41
N PRO A 250 1.33 -4.38 32.09
CA PRO A 250 0.02 -3.86 32.44
C PRO A 250 -0.91 -3.70 31.23
N LYS A 251 -2.21 -3.96 31.42
CA LYS A 251 -3.25 -3.83 30.39
C LYS A 251 -4.31 -2.83 30.82
N GLU A 252 -4.91 -2.13 29.86
CA GLU A 252 -6.00 -1.17 30.10
C GLU A 252 -7.16 -1.75 30.93
N THR A 253 -7.37 -3.06 30.86
CA THR A 253 -8.40 -3.79 31.59
C THR A 253 -8.18 -3.85 33.09
N LEU A 254 -6.97 -3.56 33.60
CA LEU A 254 -6.67 -3.53 35.03
C LEU A 254 -7.50 -2.48 35.79
N ARG A 255 -7.59 -2.61 37.12
CA ARG A 255 -8.31 -1.61 37.93
C ARG A 255 -7.51 -0.30 37.96
N LYS A 256 -8.19 0.81 38.23
CA LYS A 256 -7.55 2.14 38.31
C LYS A 256 -6.40 2.14 39.34
N SER A 257 -6.60 1.51 40.50
CA SER A 257 -5.57 1.35 41.53
C SER A 257 -4.31 0.65 41.00
N ASP A 258 -4.50 -0.43 40.25
CA ASP A 258 -3.40 -1.27 39.76
C ASP A 258 -2.63 -0.56 38.63
N LEU A 259 -3.33 0.20 37.78
CA LEU A 259 -2.70 1.04 36.77
C LEU A 259 -1.89 2.18 37.41
N TYR A 260 -2.42 2.80 38.48
CA TYR A 260 -1.68 3.82 39.22
C TYR A 260 -0.45 3.21 39.90
N GLN A 261 -0.58 2.04 40.53
CA GLN A 261 0.57 1.34 41.12
C GLN A 261 1.62 1.04 40.06
N ALA A 262 1.22 0.57 38.89
CA ALA A 262 2.15 0.36 37.77
C ALA A 262 2.84 1.66 37.33
N CYS A 263 2.18 2.82 37.38
CA CYS A 263 2.83 4.11 37.13
C CYS A 263 3.92 4.40 38.18
N VAL A 264 3.62 4.17 39.47
CA VAL A 264 4.58 4.35 40.57
C VAL A 264 5.77 3.40 40.40
N ASP A 265 5.53 2.14 40.09
CA ASP A 265 6.55 1.12 39.89
C ASP A 265 7.48 1.46 38.71
N ASN A 266 6.96 2.16 37.69
CA ASN A 266 7.74 2.67 36.55
C ASN A 266 8.25 4.12 36.75
N THR A 267 8.19 4.64 37.98
CA THR A 267 8.70 5.99 38.35
C THR A 267 8.07 7.13 37.55
N LEU A 268 6.79 7.01 37.19
CA LEU A 268 6.05 8.05 36.46
C LEU A 268 5.48 9.09 37.44
N THR A 269 5.98 10.32 37.38
CA THR A 269 5.63 11.40 38.33
C THR A 269 4.41 12.24 37.91
N ASP A 270 4.06 12.23 36.62
CA ASP A 270 3.02 13.10 36.05
C ASP A 270 1.60 12.51 36.20
N VAL A 271 1.39 11.66 37.21
CA VAL A 271 0.14 10.92 37.41
C VAL A 271 -0.26 10.96 38.87
N ALA A 272 -1.50 11.39 39.16
CA ALA A 272 -2.07 11.42 40.50
C ALA A 272 -3.07 10.27 40.70
N PRO A 273 -3.24 9.76 41.95
CA PRO A 273 -4.21 8.70 42.23
C PRO A 273 -5.67 9.17 42.02
N THR A 274 -5.90 10.48 42.03
CA THR A 274 -7.19 11.11 41.75
C THR A 274 -7.54 11.13 40.26
N ASP A 275 -6.56 11.00 39.36
CA ASP A 275 -6.77 11.13 37.91
C ASP A 275 -7.74 10.10 37.36
N LEU A 276 -8.37 10.43 36.22
CA LEU A 276 -9.23 9.48 35.53
C LEU A 276 -8.41 8.27 35.05
N LYS A 277 -9.03 7.07 35.07
CA LYS A 277 -8.40 5.83 34.60
C LYS A 277 -7.80 5.98 33.19
N SER A 278 -8.49 6.69 32.29
CA SER A 278 -8.04 6.95 30.93
C SER A 278 -6.77 7.81 30.85
N ALA A 279 -6.62 8.79 31.74
CA ALA A 279 -5.43 9.64 31.82
C ALA A 279 -4.23 8.85 32.35
N ILE A 280 -4.42 8.10 33.46
CA ILE A 280 -3.42 7.18 34.02
C ILE A 280 -2.96 6.20 32.94
N TRP A 281 -3.91 5.55 32.25
CA TRP A 281 -3.60 4.61 31.18
C TRP A 281 -2.86 5.27 30.01
N LYS A 282 -3.24 6.48 29.60
CA LYS A 282 -2.56 7.20 28.51
C LYS A 282 -1.07 7.41 28.83
N THR A 283 -0.75 7.88 30.03
CA THR A 283 0.64 8.10 30.46
C THR A 283 1.40 6.79 30.58
N LEU A 284 0.81 5.78 31.24
CA LEU A 284 1.43 4.46 31.37
C LEU A 284 1.66 3.81 30.01
N LYS A 285 0.65 3.83 29.12
CA LYS A 285 0.74 3.24 27.78
C LYS A 285 1.88 3.86 26.98
N LYS A 286 2.05 5.18 27.03
CA LYS A 286 3.17 5.87 26.37
C LYS A 286 4.51 5.31 26.87
N HIS A 287 4.71 5.27 28.19
CA HIS A 287 5.93 4.71 28.78
C HIS A 287 6.15 3.25 28.38
N LEU A 288 5.10 2.41 28.43
CA LEU A 288 5.19 1.01 28.03
C LEU A 288 5.53 0.85 26.55
N ASP A 289 5.00 1.70 25.66
CA ASP A 289 5.29 1.67 24.23
C ASP A 289 6.73 2.07 23.91
N GLU A 290 7.33 2.94 24.73
CA GLU A 290 8.72 3.40 24.57
C GLU A 290 9.75 2.44 25.20
N HIS A 291 9.44 1.81 26.35
CA HIS A 291 10.44 1.10 27.16
C HIS A 291 10.23 -0.41 27.23
N VAL A 292 9.04 -0.92 26.91
CA VAL A 292 8.75 -2.36 26.97
C VAL A 292 8.74 -2.94 25.56
N LEU A 293 9.85 -3.60 25.22
CA LEU A 293 10.02 -4.27 23.95
C LEU A 293 9.10 -5.51 23.81
N PRO A 294 8.68 -5.85 22.59
CA PRO A 294 8.03 -7.13 22.33
C PRO A 294 8.93 -8.32 22.68
N VAL A 295 8.33 -9.44 23.10
CA VAL A 295 9.05 -10.63 23.57
C VAL A 295 10.04 -11.16 22.52
N VAL A 296 9.65 -11.18 21.26
CA VAL A 296 10.52 -11.66 20.17
C VAL A 296 11.72 -10.74 19.92
N VAL A 297 11.58 -9.44 20.17
CA VAL A 297 12.68 -8.48 20.07
C VAL A 297 13.70 -8.75 21.16
N THR A 298 13.24 -8.96 22.41
CA THR A 298 14.15 -9.30 23.52
C THR A 298 14.81 -10.66 23.33
N MET A 299 14.10 -11.64 22.77
CA MET A 299 14.68 -12.95 22.43
C MET A 299 15.80 -12.84 21.40
N ALA A 300 15.58 -12.08 20.33
CA ALA A 300 16.59 -11.83 19.31
C ALA A 300 17.82 -11.08 19.89
N GLN A 301 17.59 -10.00 20.63
CA GLN A 301 18.67 -9.19 21.24
C GLN A 301 19.54 -10.00 22.22
N ALA A 302 18.92 -10.88 23.01
CA ALA A 302 19.65 -11.75 23.94
C ALA A 302 20.65 -12.70 23.24
N ARG A 303 20.49 -12.91 21.93
CA ARG A 303 21.35 -13.73 21.07
C ARG A 303 22.20 -12.91 20.09
N GLY A 304 22.23 -11.58 20.24
CA GLY A 304 22.98 -10.68 19.34
C GLY A 304 22.26 -10.31 18.04
N HIS A 305 21.05 -10.84 17.82
CA HIS A 305 20.23 -10.54 16.65
C HIS A 305 19.40 -9.27 16.81
N HIS A 306 18.86 -8.80 15.69
CA HIS A 306 18.01 -7.61 15.62
C HIS A 306 16.70 -7.93 14.92
N VAL A 307 15.62 -7.27 15.34
CA VAL A 307 14.30 -7.36 14.68
C VAL A 307 13.98 -6.03 14.04
N VAL A 308 13.54 -6.08 12.79
CA VAL A 308 13.09 -4.93 12.01
C VAL A 308 11.67 -5.19 11.53
N TYR A 309 10.78 -4.22 11.75
CA TYR A 309 9.40 -4.31 11.26
C TYR A 309 9.32 -3.66 9.87
N ALA A 310 8.72 -4.37 8.91
CA ALA A 310 8.58 -3.92 7.54
C ALA A 310 7.80 -2.59 7.45
N ALA A 311 8.13 -1.76 6.46
CA ALA A 311 7.40 -0.53 6.19
C ALA A 311 5.94 -0.83 5.79
N PRO A 312 4.93 -0.27 6.49
CA PRO A 312 3.53 -0.53 6.16
C PRO A 312 3.17 -0.10 4.72
N GLY A 313 2.62 -1.03 3.94
CA GLY A 313 2.17 -0.76 2.57
C GLY A 313 3.23 -0.98 1.48
N PHE A 314 4.40 -1.49 1.83
CA PHE A 314 5.52 -1.77 0.90
C PHE A 314 5.82 -3.28 0.82
N SER A 315 4.84 -4.07 0.40
CA SER A 315 4.98 -5.54 0.29
C SER A 315 6.13 -5.98 -0.64
N GLU A 316 6.49 -5.15 -1.61
CA GLU A 316 7.60 -5.35 -2.53
C GLU A 316 8.98 -5.29 -1.87
N LEU A 317 9.05 -4.81 -0.62
CA LEU A 317 10.24 -4.83 0.23
C LEU A 317 10.28 -6.05 1.16
N GLN A 318 9.31 -6.97 1.06
CA GLN A 318 9.27 -8.25 1.74
C GLN A 318 9.40 -9.39 0.72
N PRO A 319 10.63 -9.84 0.40
CA PRO A 319 10.88 -10.80 -0.68
C PRO A 319 10.14 -12.14 -0.51
N ILE A 320 9.89 -12.55 0.73
CA ILE A 320 9.18 -13.81 1.02
C ILE A 320 7.77 -13.88 0.42
N GLU A 321 7.11 -12.74 0.20
CA GLU A 321 5.80 -12.68 -0.48
C GLU A 321 5.87 -13.19 -1.93
N MET A 322 7.00 -12.95 -2.61
CA MET A 322 7.22 -13.47 -3.96
C MET A 322 7.57 -14.96 -3.95
N VAL A 323 8.26 -15.44 -2.90
CA VAL A 323 8.45 -16.88 -2.66
C VAL A 323 7.10 -17.57 -2.48
N TRP A 324 6.18 -16.98 -1.71
CA TRP A 324 4.80 -17.47 -1.60
C TRP A 324 4.07 -17.50 -2.94
N ALA A 325 4.22 -16.45 -3.76
CA ALA A 325 3.62 -16.41 -5.09
C ALA A 325 4.15 -17.54 -5.99
N ASN A 326 5.46 -17.84 -5.93
CA ASN A 326 6.07 -18.95 -6.66
C ASN A 326 5.49 -20.30 -6.20
N VAL A 327 5.60 -20.61 -4.91
CA VAL A 327 5.16 -21.89 -4.32
C VAL A 327 3.67 -22.12 -4.57
N LYS A 328 2.83 -21.12 -4.26
CA LYS A 328 1.38 -21.22 -4.50
C LYS A 328 1.06 -21.33 -5.98
N GLY A 329 1.80 -20.63 -6.84
CA GLY A 329 1.68 -20.76 -8.28
C GLY A 329 1.94 -22.19 -8.75
N THR A 330 2.98 -22.84 -8.24
CA THR A 330 3.31 -24.24 -8.54
C THR A 330 2.19 -25.19 -8.14
N VAL A 331 1.66 -25.06 -6.92
CA VAL A 331 0.52 -25.88 -6.46
C VAL A 331 -0.74 -25.61 -7.29
N GLY A 332 -1.02 -24.33 -7.57
CA GLY A 332 -2.24 -23.89 -8.25
C GLY A 332 -2.28 -24.25 -9.75
N ARG A 333 -1.13 -24.40 -10.41
CA ARG A 333 -1.06 -24.88 -11.82
C ARG A 333 -1.51 -26.34 -11.96
N ALA A 334 -1.30 -27.15 -10.93
CA ALA A 334 -1.70 -28.55 -10.94
C ALA A 334 -3.18 -28.76 -10.54
N TYR A 335 -3.94 -27.69 -10.29
CA TYR A 335 -5.31 -27.81 -9.82
C TYR A 335 -6.25 -28.37 -10.91
N THR A 336 -7.02 -29.37 -10.52
CA THR A 336 -8.17 -29.92 -11.26
C THR A 336 -9.42 -29.98 -10.37
N SER A 337 -10.60 -30.18 -10.95
CA SER A 337 -11.86 -30.32 -10.20
C SER A 337 -11.89 -31.52 -9.24
N THR A 338 -11.02 -32.52 -9.44
CA THR A 338 -10.86 -33.71 -8.60
C THR A 338 -9.80 -33.56 -7.50
N THR A 339 -9.09 -32.43 -7.45
CA THR A 339 -8.05 -32.17 -6.44
C THR A 339 -8.62 -32.29 -5.03
N THR A 340 -8.06 -33.20 -4.25
CA THR A 340 -8.39 -33.40 -2.84
C THR A 340 -7.62 -32.43 -1.95
N PHE A 341 -8.00 -32.34 -0.67
CA PHE A 341 -7.25 -31.51 0.27
C PHE A 341 -5.86 -32.10 0.52
N GLN A 342 -5.72 -33.42 0.56
CA GLN A 342 -4.41 -34.06 0.73
C GLN A 342 -3.49 -33.78 -0.46
N ASP A 343 -4.01 -33.80 -1.70
CA ASP A 343 -3.21 -33.45 -2.88
C ASP A 343 -2.60 -32.05 -2.77
N VAL A 344 -3.30 -31.10 -2.15
CA VAL A 344 -2.77 -29.74 -1.92
C VAL A 344 -1.60 -29.76 -0.94
N LEU A 345 -1.64 -30.59 0.11
CA LEU A 345 -0.52 -30.73 1.05
C LEU A 345 0.69 -31.36 0.37
N ASP A 346 0.50 -32.50 -0.30
CA ASP A 346 1.59 -33.24 -0.96
C ASP A 346 2.27 -32.39 -2.04
N ARG A 347 1.52 -31.49 -2.70
CA ARG A 347 2.07 -30.53 -3.67
C ARG A 347 2.75 -29.35 -2.99
N LEU A 348 2.23 -28.88 -1.86
CA LEU A 348 2.82 -27.79 -1.10
C LEU A 348 4.16 -28.20 -0.49
N GLU A 349 4.21 -29.37 0.16
CA GLU A 349 5.44 -29.94 0.73
C GLU A 349 6.50 -30.15 -0.36
N ARG A 350 6.11 -30.73 -1.51
CA ARG A 350 7.01 -30.87 -2.66
C ARG A 350 7.50 -29.53 -3.19
N ALA A 351 6.62 -28.53 -3.33
CA ALA A 351 6.99 -27.22 -3.83
C ALA A 351 7.95 -26.48 -2.89
N PHE A 352 7.89 -26.72 -1.58
CA PHE A 352 8.89 -26.22 -0.62
C PHE A 352 10.19 -27.01 -0.68
N PHE A 353 10.13 -28.33 -0.80
CA PHE A 353 11.31 -29.18 -0.91
C PHE A 353 12.12 -28.89 -2.19
N GLU A 354 11.43 -28.61 -3.30
CA GLU A 354 12.02 -28.27 -4.59
C GLU A 354 12.33 -26.76 -4.73
N LEU A 355 12.08 -25.95 -3.70
CA LEU A 355 12.34 -24.52 -3.75
C LEU A 355 13.85 -24.29 -3.80
N ASP A 356 14.33 -23.93 -4.98
CA ASP A 356 15.73 -23.67 -5.23
C ASP A 356 16.22 -22.44 -4.45
N SER A 357 17.42 -22.56 -3.87
CA SER A 357 18.19 -21.47 -3.30
C SER A 357 18.28 -20.29 -4.28
N GLU A 358 18.51 -20.56 -5.57
CA GLU A 358 18.61 -19.50 -6.59
C GLU A 358 17.33 -18.67 -6.69
N VAL A 359 16.15 -19.31 -6.57
CA VAL A 359 14.86 -18.62 -6.60
C VAL A 359 14.73 -17.66 -5.41
N ILE A 360 15.17 -18.11 -4.22
CA ILE A 360 15.17 -17.29 -3.01
C ILE A 360 16.15 -16.11 -3.18
N CYS A 361 17.41 -16.38 -3.58
CA CYS A 361 18.43 -15.37 -3.83
C CYS A 361 17.93 -14.30 -4.80
N ASN A 362 17.40 -14.70 -5.97
CA ASN A 362 16.92 -13.78 -7.00
C ASN A 362 15.76 -12.92 -6.50
N THR A 363 14.90 -13.49 -5.68
CA THR A 363 13.79 -12.77 -5.06
C THR A 363 14.27 -11.71 -4.08
N ILE A 364 15.25 -12.05 -3.22
CA ILE A 364 15.88 -11.12 -2.28
C ILE A 364 16.67 -10.03 -3.01
N LYS A 365 17.44 -10.39 -4.05
CA LYS A 365 18.16 -9.44 -4.92
C LYS A 365 17.19 -8.45 -5.58
N SER A 366 16.05 -8.92 -6.10
CA SER A 366 15.01 -8.06 -6.67
C SER A 366 14.41 -7.09 -5.63
N SER A 367 14.09 -7.57 -4.43
CA SER A 367 13.59 -6.73 -3.34
C SER A 367 14.64 -5.71 -2.86
N THR A 368 15.91 -6.12 -2.81
CA THR A 368 17.04 -5.25 -2.44
C THR A 368 17.22 -4.14 -3.47
N ALA A 369 17.17 -4.46 -4.77
CA ALA A 369 17.25 -3.44 -5.82
C ALA A 369 16.14 -2.39 -5.69
N LYS A 370 14.90 -2.82 -5.40
CA LYS A 370 13.78 -1.89 -5.14
C LYS A 370 14.01 -1.03 -3.90
N LEU A 371 14.55 -1.59 -2.82
CA LEU A 371 14.89 -0.82 -1.62
C LEU A 371 15.90 0.29 -1.93
N LEU A 372 16.96 -0.03 -2.69
CA LEU A 372 18.01 0.93 -3.04
C LEU A 372 17.52 2.00 -4.03
N ASP A 373 16.70 1.60 -5.00
CA ASP A 373 16.01 2.52 -5.90
C ASP A 373 15.13 3.49 -5.13
N PHE A 374 14.38 2.96 -4.16
CA PHE A 374 13.49 3.73 -3.33
C PHE A 374 14.23 4.72 -2.41
N ASP A 375 15.32 4.30 -1.74
CA ASP A 375 16.19 5.20 -0.96
C ASP A 375 16.75 6.33 -1.83
N ARG A 376 17.20 6.01 -3.05
CA ARG A 376 17.70 7.04 -3.97
C ARG A 376 16.61 8.06 -4.32
N THR A 377 15.40 7.62 -4.66
CA THR A 377 14.28 8.52 -4.96
C THR A 377 13.89 9.38 -3.75
N LEU A 378 13.93 8.84 -2.53
CA LEU A 378 13.66 9.60 -1.31
C LEU A 378 14.70 10.72 -1.11
N ARG A 379 15.99 10.41 -1.24
CA ARG A 379 17.08 11.39 -1.11
C ARG A 379 17.06 12.45 -2.21
N GLU A 380 16.75 12.08 -3.44
CA GLU A 380 16.58 13.01 -4.56
C GLU A 380 15.44 14.01 -4.29
N ALA A 381 14.31 13.53 -3.76
CA ALA A 381 13.18 14.40 -3.41
C ALA A 381 13.54 15.41 -2.31
N GLU A 382 14.29 15.01 -1.29
CA GLU A 382 14.77 15.91 -0.23
C GLU A 382 15.75 16.97 -0.76
N GLY A 383 16.63 16.60 -1.71
CA GLY A 383 17.57 17.53 -2.34
C GLY A 383 16.90 18.60 -3.20
N VAL A 384 15.81 18.26 -3.89
CA VAL A 384 15.04 19.20 -4.72
C VAL A 384 14.24 20.21 -3.88
N GLU A 385 13.74 19.81 -2.70
CA GLU A 385 13.05 20.74 -1.79
C GLU A 385 13.99 21.77 -1.16
N ALA A 386 15.28 21.45 -1.03
CA ALA A 386 16.29 22.36 -0.47
C ALA A 386 16.78 23.44 -1.46
N ASP A 387 16.68 23.20 -2.77
CA ASP A 387 17.16 24.12 -3.83
C ASP A 387 16.07 25.11 -4.29
N GLY A 388 14.83 24.96 -3.80
CA GLY A 388 13.67 25.79 -4.17
C GLY A 388 13.46 27.05 -3.32
N CYS A 389 14.40 27.39 -2.44
CA CYS A 389 14.31 28.51 -1.50
C CYS A 389 15.52 29.45 -1.57
N ASP A 390 15.88 29.91 -2.77
CA ASP A 390 16.78 31.07 -2.91
C ASP A 390 16.57 31.84 -4.23
N GLU A 391 15.35 32.35 -4.47
CA GLU A 391 15.16 33.45 -5.42
C GLU A 391 14.14 34.46 -4.88
N ASP A 392 14.59 35.30 -3.95
CA ASP A 392 14.06 36.65 -3.81
C ASP A 392 15.03 37.54 -3.00
N ARG A 393 15.99 38.16 -3.70
CA ARG A 393 16.54 39.48 -3.32
C ARG A 393 17.09 40.22 -4.53
N ASN A 394 16.21 41.07 -5.04
CA ASN A 394 16.46 42.12 -6.01
C ASN A 394 17.34 43.24 -5.42
N SER A 395 18.39 43.68 -6.11
CA SER A 395 18.69 45.12 -6.26
C SER A 395 19.63 45.39 -7.43
N GLU A 396 19.09 46.05 -8.45
CA GLU A 396 19.81 46.81 -9.46
C GLU A 396 20.75 47.85 -8.83
N THR A 397 22.00 48.01 -9.34
CA THR A 397 22.43 49.29 -9.94
C THR A 397 23.72 49.14 -10.75
N SER A 398 23.68 49.77 -11.92
CA SER A 398 24.70 50.07 -12.94
C SER A 398 26.05 50.61 -12.44
N THR A 399 27.16 50.32 -13.15
CA THR A 399 27.77 51.24 -14.15
C THR A 399 28.98 50.62 -14.84
N ASN A 400 29.12 50.99 -16.12
CA ASN A 400 30.17 50.70 -17.10
C ASN A 400 31.60 51.05 -16.62
N ASP A 401 32.61 50.37 -17.15
CA ASP A 401 33.47 50.97 -18.18
C ASP A 401 34.51 49.99 -18.74
N ASP A 402 34.75 50.16 -20.04
CA ASP A 402 35.68 49.48 -20.93
C ASP A 402 37.15 49.59 -20.49
N THR A 403 37.98 48.58 -20.75
CA THR A 403 39.22 48.81 -21.54
C THR A 403 39.82 47.54 -22.16
N SER A 404 40.07 47.67 -23.46
CA SER A 404 40.88 46.88 -24.38
C SER A 404 42.26 46.42 -23.86
N SER A 405 42.70 45.21 -24.27
CA SER A 405 43.84 45.01 -25.20
C SER A 405 44.68 43.76 -24.92
N SER A 406 44.80 42.93 -25.97
CA SER A 406 45.94 42.11 -26.44
C SER A 406 46.86 41.35 -25.48
N SER A 407 47.08 40.05 -25.74
CA SER A 407 48.32 39.54 -26.36
C SER A 407 48.38 37.99 -26.38
N GLU A 408 49.07 37.50 -27.41
CA GLU A 408 49.21 36.12 -27.87
C GLU A 408 50.28 35.29 -27.13
N CYS A 409 50.30 33.98 -27.48
CA CYS A 409 51.42 33.02 -27.42
C CYS A 409 51.82 32.48 -26.02
N SER A 410 52.22 31.22 -25.83
CA SER A 410 52.57 30.07 -26.69
C SER A 410 52.77 28.85 -25.78
N GLY A 411 52.44 27.63 -26.23
CA GLY A 411 53.40 26.50 -26.34
C GLY A 411 53.36 25.53 -25.13
N SER A 412 53.02 24.24 -25.32
CA SER A 412 53.94 23.10 -25.63
C SER A 412 54.88 22.80 -24.44
N ASP A 413 55.09 21.61 -23.88
CA ASP A 413 54.94 20.17 -24.20
C ASP A 413 54.84 19.45 -22.81
N ASN A 414 54.54 18.17 -22.58
CA ASN A 414 54.55 16.93 -23.35
C ASN A 414 53.73 15.89 -22.55
#